data_AF-A0A415RTF1-F1
#
_entry.id   AF-A0A415RTF1-F1
#
_cell.length_a   1.000
_cell.length_b   1.000
_cell.length_c   1.000
_cell.angle_alpha   90.00
_cell.angle_beta   90.00
_cell.angle_gamma   90.00
#
_symmetry.space_group_name_H-M   'P 1'
#
loop_
_entity.id
_entity.type
_entity.pdbx_description
1 polymer ?
#
loop_
_entity_poly.entity_id
_entity_poly.type
_entity_poly.pdbx_seq_one_letter_code
_entity_poly.pdbx_strand_id
1 'polypeptide(L)'
;MSNQSTAKALPGKTDRSRYRPVHGTELHKGFYCDNNNFTNLEEIDYDGHLTQIDDDEEHLTSAGCLLRGSCQAFALKLEEILGYKAFIIEERKRHRFHAFCQAYLNGKKAYIDARGVTTSFNEFMEVAAEFVEEPFDIRRIDEKDIAKWRSSSDNSHEEHLALAEAVIKANIECYKID
;
A
#
# COMPACT_ATOMS: atom_id res chain seq x y z
N MET A 1 -29.58 -4.04 3.22
CA MET A 1 -28.81 -2.84 2.80
C MET A 1 -27.36 -3.22 2.95
N SER A 2 -26.58 -3.22 1.86
CA SER A 2 -25.16 -3.55 1.93
C SER A 2 -24.47 -2.38 2.63
N ASN A 3 -23.94 -2.60 3.83
CA ASN A 3 -23.06 -1.64 4.49
C ASN A 3 -21.80 -1.54 3.64
N GLN A 4 -21.67 -0.46 2.87
CA GLN A 4 -20.42 -0.17 2.18
C GLN A 4 -19.35 0.12 3.22
N SER A 5 -18.21 -0.54 3.11
CA SER A 5 -17.06 -0.29 3.97
C SER A 5 -16.61 1.17 3.86
N THR A 6 -16.38 1.82 4.98
CA THR A 6 -15.88 3.21 5.01
C THR A 6 -14.64 3.32 5.89
N ALA A 7 -13.63 4.05 5.42
CA ALA A 7 -12.49 4.44 6.24
C ALA A 7 -12.59 5.94 6.52
N LYS A 8 -12.20 6.37 7.72
CA LYS A 8 -12.06 7.80 8.02
C LYS A 8 -10.60 8.22 7.87
N ALA A 9 -10.38 9.34 7.19
CA ALA A 9 -9.06 9.96 7.17
C ALA A 9 -8.65 10.33 8.60
N LEU A 10 -7.48 9.88 9.03
CA LEU A 10 -6.93 10.31 10.31
C LEU A 10 -6.58 11.80 10.25
N PRO A 11 -6.96 12.60 11.27
CA PRO A 11 -6.46 13.96 11.41
C PRO A 11 -4.98 13.89 11.79
N GLY A 12 -4.11 13.77 10.79
CA GLY A 12 -2.67 13.88 10.99
C GLY A 12 -2.30 15.25 11.53
N LYS A 13 -1.27 15.32 12.39
CA LYS A 13 -0.64 16.60 12.78
C LYS A 13 0.09 17.27 11.61
N THR A 14 0.29 16.52 10.54
CA THR A 14 1.04 16.87 9.33
C THR A 14 0.09 16.97 8.14
N ASP A 15 0.23 18.00 7.31
CA ASP A 15 -0.45 18.04 6.01
C ASP A 15 0.14 16.98 5.08
N ARG A 16 -0.59 15.85 4.94
CA ARG A 16 -0.24 14.69 4.12
C ARG A 16 -0.54 14.87 2.63
N SER A 17 -1.17 15.97 2.23
CA SER A 17 -1.53 16.26 0.83
C SER A 17 -0.40 16.93 0.03
N ARG A 18 0.68 17.35 0.70
CA ARG A 18 1.78 18.10 0.09
C ARG A 18 3.06 17.29 0.03
N TYR A 19 3.79 17.46 -1.07
CA TYR A 19 5.14 16.95 -1.17
C TYR A 19 6.09 17.68 -0.23
N ARG A 20 6.95 16.92 0.44
CA ARG A 20 8.07 17.43 1.27
C ARG A 20 9.39 16.87 0.76
N PRO A 21 10.49 17.66 0.85
CA PRO A 21 11.81 17.16 0.54
C PRO A 21 12.30 16.24 1.66
N VAL A 22 12.88 15.09 1.31
CA VAL A 22 13.49 14.18 2.29
C VAL A 22 15.02 14.12 2.16
N HIS A 23 15.54 14.03 0.93
CA HIS A 23 16.98 14.03 0.65
C HIS A 23 17.29 14.79 -0.65
N GLY A 24 17.84 15.98 -0.52
CA GLY A 24 18.22 16.82 -1.66
C GLY A 24 17.02 17.18 -2.55
N THR A 25 16.88 16.47 -3.68
CA THR A 25 15.81 16.70 -4.67
C THR A 25 14.74 15.61 -4.69
N GLU A 26 14.77 14.68 -3.74
CA GLU A 26 13.75 13.65 -3.56
C GLU A 26 12.56 14.21 -2.79
N LEU A 27 11.36 13.82 -3.19
CA LEU A 27 10.10 14.26 -2.63
C LEU A 27 9.32 13.06 -2.10
N HIS A 28 8.62 13.26 -1.00
CA HIS A 28 7.65 12.31 -0.49
C HIS A 28 6.34 12.99 -0.07
N LYS A 29 5.28 12.22 0.07
CA LYS A 29 3.94 12.68 0.46
C LYS A 29 3.21 11.54 1.17
N GLY A 30 2.18 11.87 1.94
CA GLY A 30 1.34 10.89 2.62
C GLY A 30 1.84 10.63 4.03
N PHE A 31 1.69 9.38 4.48
CA PHE A 31 2.18 8.89 5.76
C PHE A 31 3.71 8.93 5.86
N TYR A 32 4.45 8.93 4.73
CA TYR A 32 5.90 9.22 4.71
C TYR A 32 6.30 10.52 5.42
N CYS A 33 5.40 11.50 5.48
CA CYS A 33 5.66 12.77 6.14
C CYS A 33 5.56 12.70 7.67
N ASP A 34 5.11 11.58 8.21
CA ASP A 34 4.99 11.39 9.64
C ASP A 34 6.21 10.62 10.15
N ASN A 35 6.82 11.06 11.25
CA ASN A 35 8.02 10.43 11.82
C ASN A 35 7.85 8.95 12.24
N ASN A 36 6.67 8.34 12.05
CA ASN A 36 6.35 6.96 12.42
C ASN A 36 5.39 6.31 11.39
N ASN A 37 5.89 6.15 10.16
CA ASN A 37 5.14 5.74 8.96
C ASN A 37 4.23 4.50 9.13
N PHE A 38 4.62 3.55 9.99
CA PHE A 38 3.89 2.28 10.19
C PHE A 38 2.74 2.41 11.20
N THR A 39 3.01 2.95 12.39
CA THR A 39 2.02 3.11 13.46
C THR A 39 0.83 3.96 13.01
N ASN A 40 1.06 4.98 12.18
CA ASN A 40 -0.02 5.83 11.69
C ASN A 40 -0.94 5.15 10.67
N LEU A 41 -0.50 4.08 10.00
CA LEU A 41 -1.35 3.25 9.15
C LEU A 41 -2.19 2.31 10.00
N GLU A 42 -1.65 1.82 11.12
CA GLU A 42 -2.38 0.97 12.07
C GLU A 42 -3.52 1.73 12.78
N GLU A 43 -3.37 3.04 12.94
CA GLU A 43 -4.38 3.90 13.56
C GLU A 43 -5.58 4.22 12.65
N ILE A 44 -5.58 3.85 11.35
CA ILE A 44 -6.68 4.19 10.44
C ILE A 44 -7.96 3.46 10.86
N ASP A 45 -8.93 4.22 11.36
CA ASP A 45 -10.25 3.73 11.77
C ASP A 45 -11.07 3.31 10.54
N TYR A 46 -11.14 2.00 10.33
CA TYR A 46 -11.94 1.37 9.28
C TYR A 46 -13.25 0.84 9.87
N ASP A 47 -14.36 1.50 9.52
CA ASP A 47 -15.71 1.06 9.84
C ASP A 47 -16.23 0.20 8.69
N GLY A 48 -15.66 -1.00 8.57
CA GLY A 48 -16.09 -2.04 7.65
C GLY A 48 -16.02 -3.40 8.32
N HIS A 49 -16.97 -4.28 8.00
CA HIS A 49 -17.00 -5.64 8.51
C HIS A 49 -15.97 -6.49 7.77
N LEU A 50 -14.83 -6.76 8.39
CA LEU A 50 -14.03 -7.92 8.04
C LEU A 50 -14.66 -9.09 8.78
N THR A 51 -15.04 -10.15 8.06
CA THR A 51 -15.53 -11.35 8.74
C THR A 51 -14.45 -11.80 9.71
N GLN A 52 -14.84 -12.04 10.97
CA GLN A 52 -13.93 -12.57 11.98
C GLN A 52 -13.33 -13.86 11.42
N ILE A 53 -12.04 -13.83 11.11
CA ILE A 53 -11.25 -15.03 10.89
C ILE A 53 -10.91 -15.54 12.30
N ASP A 54 -11.21 -16.80 12.58
CA ASP A 54 -11.19 -17.41 13.92
C ASP A 54 -9.92 -17.09 14.75
N ASP A 55 -10.18 -16.55 15.93
CA ASP A 55 -9.52 -16.50 17.26
C ASP A 55 -8.00 -16.56 17.50
N ASP A 56 -7.09 -16.67 16.53
CA ASP A 56 -5.63 -16.67 16.84
C ASP A 56 -4.74 -15.80 15.93
N GLU A 57 -5.30 -15.12 14.93
CA GLU A 57 -4.54 -14.22 14.05
C GLU A 57 -4.82 -12.75 14.35
N GLU A 58 -3.74 -11.99 14.61
CA GLU A 58 -3.71 -10.55 14.85
C GLU A 58 -4.64 -9.81 13.88
N HIS A 59 -5.66 -9.15 14.43
CA HIS A 59 -6.84 -8.71 13.71
C HIS A 59 -6.54 -7.95 12.39
N LEU A 60 -7.22 -8.36 11.32
CA LEU A 60 -7.27 -7.71 10.01
C LEU A 60 -7.80 -6.25 10.04
N THR A 61 -8.05 -5.67 11.20
CA THR A 61 -8.73 -4.38 11.37
C THR A 61 -7.85 -3.15 11.12
N SER A 62 -6.58 -3.33 10.78
CA SER A 62 -5.63 -2.21 10.61
C SER A 62 -5.20 -2.06 9.15
N ALA A 63 -5.11 -0.81 8.66
CA ALA A 63 -4.56 -0.53 7.34
C ALA A 63 -3.06 -0.85 7.24
N GLY A 64 -2.40 -1.20 8.35
CA GLY A 64 -1.04 -1.72 8.38
C GLY A 64 -0.88 -3.02 7.57
N CYS A 65 -1.92 -3.87 7.48
CA CYS A 65 -1.87 -5.08 6.66
C CYS A 65 -1.72 -4.78 5.16
N LEU A 66 -2.19 -3.62 4.69
CA LEU A 66 -2.00 -3.17 3.30
C LEU A 66 -0.54 -2.86 2.99
N LEU A 67 0.28 -2.65 4.01
CA LEU A 67 1.72 -2.53 3.86
C LEU A 67 2.43 -3.88 4.04
N ARG A 68 1.97 -4.69 5.01
CA ARG A 68 2.53 -6.00 5.36
C ARG A 68 1.47 -7.10 5.25
N GLY A 69 1.51 -7.89 4.17
CA GLY A 69 0.66 -9.06 3.95
C GLY A 69 -0.39 -8.92 2.83
N SER A 70 -0.95 -7.72 2.68
CA SER A 70 -2.01 -7.42 1.70
C SER A 70 -1.64 -6.30 0.71
N CYS A 71 -0.34 -6.06 0.53
CA CYS A 71 0.22 -5.06 -0.39
C CYS A 71 -0.25 -5.22 -1.85
N GLN A 72 -0.51 -6.46 -2.28
CA GLN A 72 -1.08 -6.78 -3.58
C GLN A 72 -2.49 -6.18 -3.75
N ALA A 73 -3.33 -6.22 -2.72
CA ALA A 73 -4.68 -5.67 -2.78
C ALA A 73 -4.62 -4.14 -2.90
N PHE A 74 -3.73 -3.51 -2.14
CA PHE A 74 -3.47 -2.07 -2.24
C PHE A 74 -2.99 -1.67 -3.64
N ALA A 75 -1.95 -2.33 -4.16
CA ALA A 75 -1.38 -2.00 -5.46
C ALA A 75 -2.39 -2.14 -6.60
N LEU A 76 -3.17 -3.23 -6.62
CA LEU A 76 -4.20 -3.46 -7.63
C LEU A 76 -5.32 -2.40 -7.56
N LYS A 77 -5.79 -2.06 -6.35
CA LYS A 77 -6.82 -1.03 -6.19
C LYS A 77 -6.32 0.36 -6.53
N LEU A 78 -5.05 0.66 -6.27
CA LEU A 78 -4.48 1.93 -6.65
C LEU A 78 -4.31 2.05 -8.17
N GLU A 79 -3.93 0.97 -8.86
CA GLU A 79 -3.92 0.92 -10.33
C GLU A 79 -5.33 1.14 -10.89
N GLU A 80 -6.36 0.51 -10.30
CA GLU A 80 -7.76 0.69 -10.70
C GLU A 80 -8.25 2.14 -10.50
N ILE A 81 -7.96 2.75 -9.34
CA ILE A 81 -8.51 4.06 -8.96
C ILE A 81 -7.75 5.23 -9.60
N LEU A 82 -6.42 5.16 -9.66
CA LEU A 82 -5.56 6.28 -10.09
C LEU A 82 -4.78 5.99 -11.39
N GLY A 83 -4.85 4.78 -11.94
CA GLY A 83 -4.23 4.43 -13.22
C GLY A 83 -2.71 4.24 -13.17
N TYR A 84 -2.12 4.13 -11.98
CA TYR A 84 -0.69 3.85 -11.82
C TYR A 84 -0.37 2.38 -12.11
N LYS A 85 0.79 2.11 -12.69
CA LYS A 85 1.15 0.72 -13.04
C LYS A 85 1.59 -0.03 -11.79
N ALA A 86 1.00 -1.19 -11.52
CA ALA A 86 1.40 -2.03 -10.39
C ALA A 86 2.61 -2.92 -10.72
N PHE A 87 3.51 -3.05 -9.75
CA PHE A 87 4.77 -3.80 -9.80
C PHE A 87 4.93 -4.68 -8.57
N ILE A 88 5.76 -5.70 -8.73
CA ILE A 88 6.29 -6.53 -7.65
C ILE A 88 7.79 -6.28 -7.57
N ILE A 89 8.28 -6.07 -6.35
CA ILE A 89 9.68 -6.32 -5.99
C ILE A 89 9.74 -7.67 -5.28
N GLU A 90 10.54 -8.60 -5.78
CA GLU A 90 10.64 -9.97 -5.27
C GLU A 90 12.09 -10.46 -5.22
N GLU A 91 12.38 -11.31 -4.24
CA GLU A 91 13.67 -12.00 -4.17
C GLU A 91 13.68 -13.15 -5.19
N ARG A 92 14.79 -13.32 -5.92
CA ARG A 92 14.92 -14.37 -6.96
C ARG A 92 14.70 -15.80 -6.45
N LYS A 93 14.87 -16.05 -5.16
CA LYS A 93 14.92 -17.40 -4.57
C LYS A 93 13.87 -17.68 -3.50
N ARG A 94 13.21 -16.64 -2.97
CA ARG A 94 12.23 -16.78 -1.90
C ARG A 94 10.95 -16.10 -2.35
N HIS A 95 9.82 -16.80 -2.25
CA HIS A 95 8.51 -16.32 -2.70
C HIS A 95 7.94 -15.14 -1.88
N ARG A 96 8.80 -14.35 -1.23
CA ARG A 96 8.43 -13.13 -0.53
C ARG A 96 8.57 -11.97 -1.51
N PHE A 97 7.61 -11.05 -1.42
CA PHE A 97 7.52 -9.93 -2.31
C PHE A 97 6.85 -8.75 -1.62
N HIS A 98 7.04 -7.57 -2.19
CA HIS A 98 6.22 -6.41 -1.90
C HIS A 98 5.61 -5.89 -3.20
N ALA A 99 4.31 -5.64 -3.19
CA ALA A 99 3.58 -5.09 -4.32
C ALA A 99 3.31 -3.60 -4.10
N PHE A 100 3.54 -2.81 -5.14
CA PHE A 100 3.46 -1.36 -5.10
C PHE A 100 3.07 -0.81 -6.48
N CYS A 101 2.74 0.47 -6.56
CA CYS A 101 2.55 1.17 -7.82
C CYS A 101 3.76 2.05 -8.16
N GLN A 102 4.04 2.20 -9.45
CA GLN A 102 5.04 3.13 -9.95
C GLN A 102 4.42 4.14 -10.91
N ALA A 103 4.85 5.39 -10.79
CA ALA A 103 4.50 6.48 -11.67
C ALA A 103 5.71 7.40 -11.90
N TYR A 104 5.50 8.54 -12.56
CA TYR A 104 6.52 9.56 -12.73
C TYR A 104 6.09 10.88 -12.09
N LEU A 105 6.94 11.44 -11.24
CA LEU A 105 6.80 12.77 -10.65
C LEU A 105 8.01 13.60 -11.10
N ASN A 106 7.78 14.71 -11.82
CA ASN A 106 8.84 15.59 -12.34
C ASN A 106 9.93 14.83 -13.12
N GLY A 107 9.53 13.83 -13.92
CA GLY A 107 10.44 13.00 -14.71
C GLY A 107 11.24 11.96 -13.91
N LYS A 108 11.06 11.88 -12.59
CA LYS A 108 11.64 10.84 -11.72
C LYS A 108 10.64 9.74 -11.45
N LYS A 109 11.12 8.51 -11.23
CA LYS A 109 10.27 7.42 -10.75
C LYS A 109 9.74 7.77 -9.36
N ALA A 110 8.44 7.60 -9.18
CA ALA A 110 7.78 7.64 -7.89
C ALA A 110 7.30 6.23 -7.54
N TYR A 111 7.56 5.81 -6.31
CA TYR A 111 7.12 4.55 -5.72
C TYR A 111 5.95 4.86 -4.80
N ILE A 112 4.88 4.07 -4.93
CA ILE A 112 3.62 4.32 -4.25
C ILE A 112 3.15 3.04 -3.57
N ASP A 113 3.16 3.03 -2.25
CA ASP A 113 2.61 1.97 -1.41
C ASP A 113 1.60 2.55 -0.42
N ALA A 114 1.16 1.75 0.57
CA ALA A 114 0.18 2.20 1.56
C ALA A 114 0.59 3.48 2.30
N ARG A 115 1.89 3.77 2.42
CA ARG A 115 2.42 4.98 3.08
C ARG A 115 2.24 6.25 2.25
N GLY A 116 2.04 6.17 0.94
CA GLY A 116 1.93 7.34 0.08
C GLY A 116 2.91 7.30 -1.09
N VAL A 117 3.34 8.47 -1.55
CA VAL A 117 4.25 8.61 -2.69
C VAL A 117 5.64 8.99 -2.20
N THR A 118 6.68 8.31 -2.66
CA THR A 118 8.07 8.76 -2.51
C THR A 118 8.83 8.63 -3.83
N THR A 119 9.71 9.58 -4.13
CA THR A 119 10.72 9.42 -5.18
C THR A 119 12.04 8.86 -4.65
N SER A 120 12.18 8.74 -3.32
CA SER A 120 13.34 8.14 -2.69
C SER A 120 13.22 6.62 -2.73
N PHE A 121 14.13 5.96 -3.46
CA PHE A 121 14.17 4.51 -3.46
C PHE A 121 14.55 3.95 -2.07
N ASN A 122 15.36 4.69 -1.31
CA ASN A 122 15.77 4.26 0.03
C ASN A 122 14.59 4.25 1.01
N GLU A 123 13.77 5.30 1.06
CA GLU A 123 12.55 5.31 1.90
C GLU A 123 11.57 4.20 1.51
N PHE A 124 11.43 3.94 0.20
CA PHE A 124 10.63 2.82 -0.29
C PHE A 124 11.17 1.49 0.28
N MET A 125 12.49 1.28 0.16
CA MET A 125 13.17 0.06 0.61
C MET A 125 13.16 -0.16 2.12
N GLU A 126 12.92 0.86 2.95
CA GLU A 126 12.81 0.68 4.42
C GLU A 126 11.80 -0.40 4.83
N VAL A 127 10.73 -0.57 4.04
CA VAL A 127 9.72 -1.62 4.26
C VAL A 127 9.91 -2.78 3.30
N ALA A 128 10.19 -2.52 2.02
CA ALA A 128 10.34 -3.61 1.05
C ALA A 128 11.49 -4.55 1.45
N ALA A 129 12.56 -4.05 2.07
CA ALA A 129 13.68 -4.85 2.56
C ALA A 129 13.32 -5.85 3.67
N GLU A 130 12.17 -5.70 4.34
CA GLU A 130 11.67 -6.72 5.27
C GLU A 130 11.24 -8.01 4.55
N PHE A 131 10.89 -7.89 3.27
CA PHE A 131 10.38 -8.97 2.42
C PHE A 131 11.40 -9.45 1.40
N VAL A 132 12.29 -8.56 0.95
CA VAL A 132 13.25 -8.84 -0.11
C VAL A 132 14.68 -8.53 0.32
N GLU A 133 15.59 -9.48 0.05
CA GLU A 133 17.03 -9.26 0.18
C GLU A 133 17.68 -9.13 -1.21
N GLU A 134 18.81 -8.43 -1.29
CA GLU A 134 19.58 -8.42 -2.53
C GLU A 134 20.18 -9.80 -2.84
N PRO A 135 20.17 -10.24 -4.12
CA PRO A 135 19.62 -9.57 -5.29
C PRO A 135 18.10 -9.79 -5.46
N PHE A 136 17.38 -8.69 -5.73
CA PHE A 136 15.95 -8.69 -6.05
C PHE A 136 15.69 -8.26 -7.51
N ASP A 137 14.51 -8.60 -8.02
CA ASP A 137 14.02 -8.12 -9.31
C ASP A 137 12.76 -7.26 -9.11
N ILE A 138 12.58 -6.26 -9.97
CA ILE A 138 11.35 -5.45 -10.04
C ILE A 138 10.70 -5.69 -11.39
N ARG A 139 9.45 -6.19 -11.39
CA ARG A 139 8.69 -6.48 -12.60
C ARG A 139 7.24 -6.04 -12.48
N ARG A 140 6.58 -5.87 -13.63
CA ARG A 140 5.15 -5.55 -13.66
C ARG A 140 4.35 -6.76 -13.16
N ILE A 141 3.25 -6.49 -12.45
CA ILE A 141 2.25 -7.51 -12.13
C ILE A 141 1.57 -7.95 -13.43
N ASP A 142 1.39 -9.27 -13.59
CA ASP A 142 0.68 -9.85 -14.73
C ASP A 142 -0.58 -10.62 -14.30
N GLU A 143 -1.34 -11.09 -15.30
CA GLU A 143 -2.59 -11.82 -15.07
C GLU A 143 -2.39 -13.13 -14.29
N LYS A 144 -1.21 -13.74 -14.37
CA LYS A 144 -0.90 -14.99 -13.64
C LYS A 144 -0.70 -14.71 -12.16
N ASP A 145 -0.04 -13.60 -11.81
CA ASP A 145 0.09 -13.16 -10.42
C ASP A 145 -1.30 -12.95 -9.80
N ILE A 146 -2.18 -12.22 -10.50
CA ILE A 146 -3.54 -11.92 -10.04
C ILE A 146 -4.36 -13.21 -9.90
N ALA A 147 -4.30 -14.11 -10.89
CA ALA A 147 -5.00 -15.38 -10.82
C ALA A 147 -4.53 -16.23 -9.64
N LYS A 148 -3.22 -16.24 -9.36
CA LYS A 148 -2.64 -16.94 -8.20
C LYS A 148 -3.18 -16.38 -6.89
N TRP A 149 -3.20 -15.05 -6.72
CA TRP A 149 -3.72 -14.41 -5.49
C TRP A 149 -5.22 -14.58 -5.29
N ARG A 150 -6.01 -14.72 -6.37
CA ARG A 150 -7.44 -15.02 -6.27
C ARG A 150 -7.74 -16.49 -5.95
N SER A 151 -6.81 -17.39 -6.27
CA SER A 151 -6.99 -18.83 -6.09
C SER A 151 -6.66 -19.35 -4.68
N SER A 152 -6.07 -18.51 -3.81
CA SER A 152 -5.93 -18.86 -2.39
C SER A 152 -7.33 -18.95 -1.78
N SER A 153 -7.62 -20.06 -1.10
CA SER A 153 -8.94 -20.50 -0.62
C SER A 153 -9.59 -19.61 0.45
N ASP A 154 -8.99 -18.48 0.78
CA ASP A 154 -9.40 -17.66 1.92
C ASP A 154 -10.25 -16.51 1.40
N ASN A 155 -11.46 -16.36 1.95
CA ASN A 155 -12.38 -15.25 1.66
C ASN A 155 -11.78 -13.85 1.95
N SER A 156 -10.54 -13.79 2.44
CA SER A 156 -9.77 -12.60 2.76
C SER A 156 -9.38 -11.75 1.55
N HIS A 157 -9.32 -12.30 0.33
CA HIS A 157 -8.86 -11.51 -0.84
C HIS A 157 -9.80 -10.35 -1.19
N GLU A 158 -11.11 -10.60 -1.29
CA GLU A 158 -12.11 -9.56 -1.58
C GLU A 158 -12.22 -8.55 -0.43
N GLU A 159 -12.08 -9.01 0.81
CA GLU A 159 -12.06 -8.16 2.00
C GLU A 159 -10.85 -7.22 2.02
N HIS A 160 -9.66 -7.71 1.68
CA HIS A 160 -8.46 -6.88 1.53
C HIS A 160 -8.59 -5.86 0.40
N LEU A 161 -9.25 -6.22 -0.71
CA LEU A 161 -9.54 -5.29 -1.80
C LEU A 161 -10.52 -4.19 -1.35
N ALA A 162 -11.56 -4.54 -0.59
CA ALA A 162 -12.50 -3.58 -0.04
C ALA A 162 -11.84 -2.62 0.97
N LEU A 163 -11.00 -3.16 1.86
CA LEU A 163 -10.19 -2.36 2.79
C LEU A 163 -9.25 -1.41 2.04
N ALA A 164 -8.50 -1.93 1.06
CA ALA A 164 -7.62 -1.12 0.22
C ALA A 164 -8.37 0.03 -0.45
N GLU A 165 -9.51 -0.27 -1.08
CA GLU A 165 -10.35 0.74 -1.73
C GLU A 165 -10.82 1.82 -0.76
N ALA A 166 -11.28 1.44 0.42
CA ALA A 166 -11.73 2.38 1.44
C ALA A 166 -10.60 3.29 1.94
N VAL A 167 -9.43 2.71 2.25
CA VAL A 167 -8.23 3.45 2.71
C VAL A 167 -7.74 4.41 1.63
N ILE A 168 -7.64 3.95 0.38
CA ILE A 168 -7.22 4.79 -0.75
C ILE A 168 -8.17 5.95 -0.95
N LYS A 169 -9.48 5.71 -0.98
CA LYS A 169 -10.47 6.78 -1.19
C LYS A 169 -10.48 7.79 -0.04
N ALA A 170 -10.37 7.33 1.20
CA ALA A 170 -10.31 8.20 2.37
C ALA A 170 -9.05 9.08 2.40
N ASN A 171 -7.94 8.58 1.84
CA ASN A 171 -6.64 9.26 1.87
C ASN A 171 -6.13 9.57 0.45
N ILE A 172 -7.02 9.85 -0.51
CA ILE A 172 -6.67 9.92 -1.94
C ILE A 172 -5.58 10.95 -2.24
N GLU A 173 -5.59 12.06 -1.50
CA GLU A 173 -4.58 13.13 -1.63
C GLU A 173 -3.18 12.70 -1.21
N CYS A 174 -3.03 11.63 -0.41
CA CYS A 174 -1.73 11.04 -0.07
C CYS A 174 -1.08 10.35 -1.29
N TYR A 175 -1.88 9.85 -2.22
CA TYR A 175 -1.42 8.98 -3.32
C TYR A 175 -1.44 9.67 -4.68
N LYS A 176 -2.26 10.71 -4.86
CA LYS A 176 -2.39 11.43 -6.12
C LYS A 176 -1.09 12.16 -6.49
N ILE A 177 -0.64 11.99 -7.72
CA ILE A 177 0.46 12.75 -8.34
C ILE A 177 -0.17 13.77 -9.28
N ASP A 178 0.21 15.04 -9.15
CA ASP A 178 -0.24 16.16 -10.00
C ASP A 178 0.62 16.34 -11.25
#